data_AF-A0A756HX91-F1
#
_entry.id   AF-A0A756HX91-F1
#
_cell.length_a   1.000
_cell.length_b   1.000
_cell.length_c   1.000
_cell.angle_alpha   90.00
_cell.angle_beta   90.00
_cell.angle_gamma   90.00
#
_symmetry.space_group_name_H-M   'P 1'
#
loop_
_entity.id
_entity.type
_entity.pdbx_description
1 polymer ?
#
loop_
_entity_poly.entity_id
_entity_poly.type
_entity_poly.pdbx_seq_one_letter_code
_entity_poly.pdbx_strand_id
1 'polypeptide(L)' 'MNARFLDIALQAAIKERYHEYKEAGELWKKALFLTRKNVNADYCRCRADFCLSSIFTRKRLL' A
#
# COMPACT_ATOMS: atom_id res chain seq x y z
N MET A 1 4.06 14.79 13.07
CA MET A 1 3.80 13.65 12.15
C MET A 1 2.39 13.79 11.60
N ASN A 2 2.14 13.48 10.33
CA ASN A 2 0.79 13.56 9.75
C ASN A 2 0.03 12.29 10.17
N ALA A 3 -0.76 12.35 11.25
CA ALA A 3 -1.43 11.17 11.85
C ALA A 3 -2.18 10.34 10.79
N ARG A 4 -2.87 11.02 9.88
CA ARG A 4 -3.59 10.42 8.76
C ARG A 4 -2.72 9.60 7.79
N PHE A 5 -1.46 9.98 7.59
CA PHE A 5 -0.54 9.17 6.77
C PHE A 5 -0.19 7.87 7.48
N LEU A 6 0.16 7.96 8.77
CA LEU A 6 0.55 6.78 9.56
C LEU A 6 -0.59 5.78 9.68
N ASP A 7 -1.82 6.26 9.89
CA ASP A 7 -2.99 5.38 9.99
C ASP A 7 -3.24 4.60 8.69
N ILE A 8 -3.14 5.25 7.55
CA ILE A 8 -3.34 4.61 6.24
C ILE A 8 -2.18 3.66 5.91
N ALA A 9 -0.94 4.04 6.20
CA ALA A 9 0.23 3.19 6.01
C ALA A 9 0.17 1.93 6.91
N LEU A 10 -0.30 2.07 8.15
CA LEU A 10 -0.49 0.95 9.06
C LEU A 10 -1.57 -0.01 8.52
N GLN A 11 -2.71 0.52 8.07
CA GLN A 11 -3.76 -0.30 7.46
C GLN A 11 -3.24 -1.05 6.23
N ALA A 12 -2.47 -0.37 5.35
CA ALA A 12 -1.87 -1.00 4.19
C ALA A 12 -0.94 -2.18 4.59
N ALA A 13 -0.08 -1.96 5.59
CA ALA A 13 0.82 -2.98 6.09
C ALA A 13 0.07 -4.17 6.75
N ILE A 14 -1.04 -3.91 7.44
CA ILE A 14 -1.90 -4.97 8.00
C ILE A 14 -2.51 -5.80 6.87
N LYS A 15 -3.08 -5.16 5.85
CA LYS A 15 -3.65 -5.84 4.67
C LYS A 15 -2.63 -6.74 3.96
N GLU A 16 -1.38 -6.30 3.83
CA GLU A 16 -0.32 -7.17 3.28
C GLU A 16 -0.07 -8.42 4.11
N ARG A 17 -0.09 -8.33 5.46
CA ARG A 17 0.09 -9.49 6.35
C ARG A 17 -1.04 -10.50 6.22
N TYR A 18 -2.23 -10.04 5.81
CA TYR A 18 -3.38 -10.89 5.50
C TYR A 18 -3.45 -11.32 4.03
N HIS A 19 -2.41 -11.05 3.24
CA HIS A 19 -2.35 -11.35 1.81
C HIS A 19 -3.44 -10.65 0.97
N GLU A 20 -4.04 -9.58 1.49
CA GLU A 20 -5.04 -8.75 0.81
C GLU A 20 -4.34 -7.70 -0.06
N TYR A 21 -3.46 -8.15 -0.96
CA TYR A 21 -2.51 -7.31 -1.68
C TYR A 21 -3.17 -6.24 -2.54
N LYS A 22 -4.31 -6.53 -3.18
CA LYS A 22 -5.03 -5.52 -3.96
C LYS A 22 -5.43 -4.32 -3.11
N GLU A 23 -5.98 -4.57 -1.93
CA GLU A 23 -6.43 -3.53 -1.00
C GLU A 23 -5.26 -2.80 -0.35
N ALA A 24 -4.22 -3.55 0.02
CA ALA A 24 -2.96 -2.98 0.50
C ALA A 24 -2.36 -1.99 -0.51
N GLY A 25 -2.33 -2.36 -1.78
CA GLY A 25 -1.77 -1.53 -2.86
C GLY A 25 -2.52 -0.21 -3.04
N GLU A 26 -3.85 -0.24 -2.98
CA GLU A 26 -4.67 0.98 -3.04
C GLU A 26 -4.49 1.87 -1.80
N LEU A 27 -4.32 1.26 -0.61
CA LEU A 27 -3.98 2.02 0.60
C LEU A 27 -2.58 2.65 0.51
N TRP A 28 -1.59 1.97 -0.08
CA TRP A 28 -0.27 2.55 -0.31
C TRP A 28 -0.31 3.73 -1.30
N LYS A 29 -1.09 3.65 -2.38
CA LYS A 29 -1.34 4.81 -3.25
C LYS A 29 -1.95 5.97 -2.47
N LYS A 30 -2.92 5.69 -1.60
CA LYS A 30 -3.53 6.73 -0.75
C LYS A 30 -2.51 7.34 0.22
N ALA A 31 -1.65 6.53 0.82
CA ALA A 31 -0.57 6.99 1.70
C ALA A 31 0.45 7.88 0.96
N LEU A 32 0.78 7.53 -0.30
CA LEU A 32 1.64 8.33 -1.17
C LEU A 32 1.14 9.78 -1.32
N PHE A 33 -0.17 10.00 -1.51
CA PHE A 33 -0.74 11.36 -1.61
C PHE A 33 -0.77 12.13 -0.28
N LEU A 34 -0.65 11.45 0.87
CA LEU A 34 -0.75 12.06 2.20
C LEU A 34 0.60 12.43 2.81
N THR A 35 1.68 11.80 2.34
CA THR A 35 3.03 12.08 2.85
C THR A 35 3.60 13.36 2.25
N ARG A 36 4.30 14.13 3.08
CA ARG A 36 5.08 15.32 2.67
C ARG A 36 6.58 15.05 2.54
N LYS A 37 7.02 13.83 2.89
CA LYS A 37 8.43 13.41 2.85
C LYS A 37 8.67 12.53 1.64
N ASN A 38 9.69 12.86 0.83
CA ASN A 38 10.03 12.12 -0.38
C ASN A 38 10.35 10.65 -0.09
N VAL A 39 11.12 10.36 0.97
CA VAL A 39 11.46 8.97 1.36
C VAL A 39 10.20 8.12 1.61
N ASN A 40 9.17 8.70 2.23
CA ASN A 40 7.91 8.00 2.46
C ASN A 40 7.11 7.86 1.16
N ALA A 41 7.17 8.85 0.26
CA ALA A 41 6.51 8.79 -1.03
C ALA A 41 7.10 7.66 -1.88
N ASP A 42 8.42 7.57 -1.95
CA ASP A 42 9.11 6.51 -2.69
C ASP A 42 8.83 5.14 -2.09
N TYR A 43 8.84 5.03 -0.76
CA TYR A 43 8.44 3.78 -0.09
C TYR A 43 7.00 3.39 -0.44
N CYS A 44 6.03 4.31 -0.34
CA CYS A 44 4.63 4.03 -0.67
C CYS A 44 4.45 3.62 -2.12
N ARG A 45 5.18 4.26 -3.06
CA ARG A 45 5.15 3.93 -4.48
C ARG A 45 5.64 2.51 -4.73
N CYS A 46 6.83 2.16 -4.23
CA CYS A 46 7.37 0.81 -4.39
C CYS A 46 6.44 -0.26 -3.79
N ARG A 47 5.81 0.03 -2.65
CA ARG A 47 4.86 -0.90 -2.01
C ARG A 47 3.56 -1.03 -2.77
N ALA A 48 3.03 0.06 -3.31
CA ALA A 48 1.86 0.03 -4.19
C ALA A 48 2.14 -0.82 -5.44
N ASP A 49 3.29 -0.61 -6.09
CA ASP A 49 3.69 -1.36 -7.29
C ASP A 49 3.87 -2.86 -6.99
N PHE A 50 4.51 -3.19 -5.87
CA PHE A 50 4.64 -4.57 -5.40
C PHE A 50 3.26 -5.22 -5.23
N CYS A 51 2.40 -4.60 -4.42
CA CYS A 51 1.08 -5.12 -4.07
C CYS A 51 0.14 -5.26 -5.27
N LEU A 52 0.21 -4.32 -6.22
CA LEU A 52 -0.66 -4.29 -7.39
C LEU A 52 -0.12 -5.09 -8.56
N SER A 53 1.10 -5.60 -8.48
CA SER A 53 1.66 -6.45 -9.53
C SER A 53 0.75 -7.67 -9.79
N SER A 54 0.69 -8.09 -11.05
CA SER A 54 -0.28 -9.09 -11.52
C SER A 54 -0.16 -10.46 -10.83
N ILE A 55 0.97 -10.75 -10.18
CA ILE A 55 1.20 -11.99 -9.43
C ILE A 55 0.35 -12.02 -8.15
N PHE A 56 0.21 -10.89 -7.47
CA PHE A 56 -0.52 -10.80 -6.19
C PHE A 56 -1.99 -10.40 -6.36
N THR A 57 -2.35 -9.85 -7.52
CA THR A 57 -3.73 -9.39 -7.81
C THR A 57 -4.53 -10.35 -8.69
N ARG A 58 -3.91 -11.40 -9.23
CA ARG A 58 -4.65 -12.48 -9.92
C ARG A 58 -5.58 -13.16 -8.91
N LYS A 59 -6.89 -12.97 -9.09
CA LYS A 59 -7.86 -13.92 -8.53
C LYS A 59 -7.51 -15.28 -9.13
N ARG A 60 -7.14 -16.23 -8.28
CA ARG A 60 -7.04 -17.64 -8.67
C ARG A 60 -8.43 -18.02 -9.19
N LEU A 61 -8.57 -18.19 -10.50
CA LEU A 61 -9.73 -18.84 -11.08
C LEU A 61 -9.57 -20.31 -10.67
N LEU A 62 -10.12 -20.65 -9.51
CA LEU A 62 -10.41 -22.03 -9.09
C LEU A 62 -11.89 -22.28 -9.36
#